data_AF-A0A2S8XB04-F1
#
_entry.id   AF-A0A2S8XB04-F1
#
_cell.length_a   1.000
_cell.length_b   1.000
_cell.length_c   1.000
_cell.angle_alpha   90.00
_cell.angle_beta   90.00
_cell.angle_gamma   90.00
#
_symmetry.space_group_name_H-M   'P 1'
#
loop_
_entity.id
_entity.type
_entity.pdbx_description
1 polymer ?
#
loop_
_entity_poly.entity_id
_entity_poly.type
_entity_poly.pdbx_seq_one_letter_code
_entity_poly.pdbx_strand_id
1 'polypeptide(L)'
;MRKCYEVEPHIQEQKTDYRPLGVSGLGGWLILVQIGLFLTLIFLALQLVLYCLPMLTTETWELLTSEQSAYYHPLWGPVVIFETVYNALFLVFSIYTIIALYSKKSIFPRLMIMFYSVSLAVSVIDYLLLLQIPMARELEDGNSLRDIGKSVLTCAIWIPYFIKSERVHNTFVR
;
A
#
# COMPACT_ATOMS: atom_id res chain seq x y z
N MET A 1 26.94 27.99 73.78
CA MET A 1 26.49 26.75 73.11
C MET A 1 25.73 27.12 71.84
N ARG A 2 26.35 27.00 70.64
CA ARG A 2 25.63 27.12 69.36
C ARG A 2 25.19 25.71 68.96
N LYS A 3 23.88 25.47 68.83
CA LYS A 3 23.36 24.26 68.19
C LYS A 3 23.55 24.40 66.68
N CYS A 4 24.44 23.60 66.10
CA CYS A 4 24.47 23.39 64.66
C CYS A 4 23.20 22.62 64.29
N TYR A 5 22.36 23.20 63.45
CA TYR A 5 21.29 22.47 62.78
C TYR A 5 21.90 21.78 61.55
N GLU A 6 22.00 20.46 61.59
CA GLU A 6 22.22 19.66 60.38
C GLU A 6 20.96 19.75 59.53
N VAL A 7 21.08 20.39 58.37
CA VAL A 7 20.05 20.35 57.34
C VAL A 7 20.32 19.10 56.53
N GLU A 8 19.60 18.02 56.83
CA GLU A 8 19.60 16.83 55.98
C GLU A 8 18.96 17.20 54.65
N PRO A 9 19.67 17.10 53.51
CA PRO A 9 19.06 17.33 52.22
C PRO A 9 18.07 16.19 51.97
N HIS A 10 16.78 16.53 51.96
CA HIS A 10 15.74 15.63 51.47
C HIS A 10 15.96 15.43 49.96
N ILE A 11 16.79 14.45 49.61
CA ILE A 11 16.89 13.95 48.24
C ILE A 11 15.55 13.30 47.94
N GLN A 12 14.64 14.09 47.37
CA GLN A 12 13.44 13.53 46.76
C GLN A 12 13.93 12.67 45.59
N GLU A 13 13.95 11.36 45.78
CA GLU A 13 14.09 10.41 44.69
C GLU A 13 12.95 10.69 43.70
N GLN A 14 13.29 11.44 42.65
CA GLN A 14 12.42 11.69 41.53
C GLN A 14 12.30 10.35 40.82
N LYS A 15 11.30 9.55 41.23
CA LYS A 15 11.02 8.24 40.67
C LYS A 15 10.57 8.47 39.23
N THR A 16 11.51 8.48 38.30
CA THR A 16 11.25 8.56 36.87
C THR A 16 10.33 7.39 36.57
N ASP A 17 9.07 7.70 36.23
CA ASP A 17 8.06 6.73 35.81
C ASP A 17 8.54 6.11 34.49
N TYR A 18 9.43 5.12 34.58
CA TYR A 18 9.78 4.24 33.47
C TYR A 18 8.56 3.37 33.20
N ARG A 19 7.52 3.95 32.59
CA ARG A 19 6.51 3.14 31.91
C ARG A 19 7.27 2.32 30.90
N PRO A 20 7.29 0.97 31.01
CA PRO A 20 7.98 0.16 30.03
C PRO A 20 7.46 0.58 28.67
N LEU A 21 8.37 0.95 27.77
CA LEU A 21 8.08 1.38 26.41
C LEU A 21 7.05 0.41 25.84
N GLY A 22 5.81 0.87 25.67
CA GLY A 22 4.76 0.06 25.08
C GLY A 22 5.23 -0.55 23.76
N VAL A 23 4.57 -1.61 23.30
CA VAL A 23 4.93 -2.36 22.09
C VAL A 23 5.36 -1.40 20.97
N SER A 24 6.60 -1.52 20.48
CA SER A 24 7.21 -0.60 19.51
C SER A 24 8.22 -1.31 18.60
N GLY A 25 8.61 -0.65 17.51
CA GLY A 25 9.51 -1.19 16.49
C GLY A 25 8.78 -1.99 15.39
N LEU A 26 9.55 -2.43 14.40
CA LEU A 26 9.08 -3.06 13.14
C LEU A 26 8.66 -4.54 13.28
N GLY A 27 8.36 -4.99 14.50
CA GLY A 27 7.97 -6.37 14.80
C GLY A 27 6.46 -6.63 14.81
N GLY A 28 6.08 -7.87 15.14
CA GLY A 28 4.66 -8.28 15.24
C GLY A 28 3.94 -8.19 13.90
N TRP A 29 2.73 -7.65 13.89
CA TRP A 29 1.89 -7.50 12.69
C TRP A 29 2.53 -6.65 11.58
N LEU A 30 3.48 -5.76 11.89
CA LEU A 30 4.23 -5.01 10.88
C LEU A 30 5.15 -5.90 10.01
N ILE A 31 5.46 -7.13 10.43
CA ILE A 31 6.24 -8.07 9.61
C ILE A 31 5.41 -8.50 8.40
N LEU A 32 4.12 -8.78 8.57
CA LEU A 32 3.23 -9.13 7.46
C LEU A 32 3.09 -7.98 6.46
N VAL A 33 3.04 -6.74 6.96
CA VAL A 33 3.02 -5.54 6.12
C VAL A 33 4.31 -5.43 5.30
N GLN A 34 5.47 -5.65 5.92
CA GLN A 34 6.77 -5.64 5.22
C GLN A 34 6.77 -6.67 4.08
N ILE A 35 6.40 -7.92 4.38
CA ILE A 35 6.33 -8.99 3.38
C ILE A 35 5.37 -8.61 2.25
N GLY A 36 4.18 -8.11 2.59
CA GLY A 36 3.18 -7.69 1.61
C GLY A 36 3.69 -6.57 0.68
N LEU A 37 4.39 -5.57 1.21
CA LEU A 37 4.97 -4.48 0.41
C LEU A 37 6.05 -4.99 -0.54
N PHE A 38 6.95 -5.87 -0.10
CA PHE A 38 7.98 -6.44 -0.99
C PHE A 38 7.39 -7.33 -2.07
N LEU A 39 6.43 -8.18 -1.73
CA LEU A 39 5.73 -9.01 -2.72
C LEU A 39 5.01 -8.14 -3.75
N THR A 40 4.33 -7.08 -3.28
CA THR A 40 3.65 -6.14 -4.19
C THR A 40 4.66 -5.43 -5.10
N LEU A 41 5.80 -5.00 -4.57
CA LEU A 41 6.85 -4.37 -5.37
C LEU A 41 7.33 -5.30 -6.50
N ILE A 42 7.57 -6.57 -6.19
CA ILE A 42 8.00 -7.58 -7.18
C ILE A 42 6.91 -7.80 -8.21
N PHE A 43 5.66 -8.00 -7.78
CA PHE A 43 4.55 -8.25 -8.70
C PHE A 43 4.25 -7.05 -9.61
N LEU A 44 4.30 -5.82 -9.10
CA LEU A 44 4.15 -4.62 -9.92
C LEU A 44 5.28 -4.50 -10.96
N ALA A 45 6.52 -4.78 -10.57
CA ALA A 45 7.65 -4.76 -11.51
C ALA A 45 7.49 -5.81 -12.61
N LEU A 46 7.07 -7.03 -12.26
CA LEU A 46 6.77 -8.09 -13.22
C LEU A 46 5.59 -7.74 -14.11
N GLN A 47 4.50 -7.17 -13.56
CA GLN A 47 3.33 -6.74 -14.32
C GLN A 47 3.73 -5.70 -15.38
N LEU A 48 4.55 -4.72 -14.99
CA LEU A 48 5.02 -3.68 -15.90
C LEU A 48 5.86 -4.26 -17.05
N VAL A 49 6.82 -5.14 -16.75
CA VAL A 49 7.77 -5.68 -17.74
C VAL A 49 7.14 -6.75 -18.63
N LEU A 50 6.31 -7.64 -18.06
CA LEU A 50 5.77 -8.80 -18.77
C LEU A 50 4.42 -8.54 -19.44
N TYR A 51 3.68 -7.51 -19.03
CA TYR A 51 2.34 -7.24 -19.53
C TYR A 51 2.18 -5.82 -20.08
N CYS A 52 2.41 -4.78 -19.27
CA CYS A 52 2.15 -3.39 -19.70
C CYS A 52 3.06 -2.95 -20.86
N LEU A 53 4.37 -3.21 -20.77
CA LEU A 53 5.31 -2.82 -21.84
C LEU A 53 5.05 -3.58 -23.15
N PRO A 54 4.84 -4.91 -23.16
CA PRO A 54 4.43 -5.64 -24.36
C PRO A 54 3.12 -5.14 -25.00
N MET A 55 2.13 -4.74 -24.19
CA MET A 55 0.86 -4.18 -24.68
C MET A 55 1.03 -2.87 -25.46
N LEU A 56 2.09 -2.11 -25.16
CA LEU A 56 2.45 -0.87 -25.86
C LEU A 56 3.34 -1.09 -27.10
N THR A 57 3.68 -2.34 -27.43
CA THR A 57 4.38 -2.64 -28.69
C THR A 57 3.45 -2.42 -29.88
N THR A 58 4.00 -1.99 -31.01
CA THR A 58 3.22 -1.66 -32.23
C THR A 58 2.28 -2.78 -32.64
N GLU A 59 2.72 -4.03 -32.57
CA GLU A 59 1.92 -5.19 -32.97
C GLU A 59 0.67 -5.37 -32.09
N THR A 60 0.85 -5.44 -30.77
CA THR A 60 -0.28 -5.62 -29.83
C THR A 60 -1.18 -4.39 -29.79
N TRP A 61 -0.57 -3.20 -29.87
CA TRP A 61 -1.30 -1.94 -29.89
C TRP A 61 -2.20 -1.84 -31.12
N GLU A 62 -1.69 -2.14 -32.32
CA GLU A 62 -2.48 -2.11 -33.56
C GLU A 62 -3.59 -3.17 -33.54
N LEU A 63 -3.33 -4.37 -32.99
CA LEU A 63 -4.35 -5.41 -32.84
C LEU A 63 -5.54 -4.95 -31.97
N LEU A 64 -5.32 -4.12 -30.96
CA LEU A 64 -6.38 -3.67 -30.04
C LEU A 64 -7.02 -2.33 -30.46
N THR A 65 -6.31 -1.50 -31.23
CA THR A 65 -6.73 -0.12 -31.56
C THR A 65 -7.03 0.13 -33.04
N SER A 66 -6.70 -0.80 -33.94
CA SER A 66 -7.06 -0.69 -35.36
C SER A 66 -8.49 -1.14 -35.60
N GLU A 67 -9.31 -0.30 -36.24
CA GLU A 67 -10.70 -0.62 -36.62
C GLU A 67 -10.82 -1.84 -37.55
N GLN A 68 -9.73 -2.24 -38.19
CA GLN A 68 -9.66 -3.41 -39.08
C GLN A 68 -9.48 -4.73 -38.31
N SER A 69 -9.22 -4.67 -37.00
CA SER A 69 -9.02 -5.85 -36.15
C SER A 69 -10.34 -6.38 -35.60
N ALA A 70 -10.44 -7.71 -35.52
CA ALA A 70 -11.56 -8.39 -34.86
C ALA A 70 -11.64 -8.12 -33.35
N TYR A 71 -10.54 -7.66 -32.73
CA TYR A 71 -10.45 -7.38 -31.29
C TYR A 71 -10.59 -5.89 -30.95
N TYR A 72 -10.90 -5.06 -31.96
CA TYR A 72 -11.00 -3.62 -31.79
C TYR A 72 -12.07 -3.24 -30.76
N HIS A 73 -11.68 -2.36 -29.84
CA HIS A 73 -12.62 -1.63 -29.01
C HIS A 73 -12.05 -0.25 -28.68
N PRO A 74 -12.84 0.85 -28.80
CA PRO A 74 -12.33 2.21 -28.56
C PRO A 74 -11.71 2.43 -27.17
N LEU A 75 -12.13 1.63 -26.17
CA LEU A 75 -11.62 1.73 -24.81
C LEU A 75 -10.25 1.06 -24.60
N TRP A 76 -9.78 0.18 -25.49
CA TRP A 76 -8.52 -0.53 -25.27
C TRP A 76 -7.33 0.42 -25.12
N GLY A 77 -7.18 1.39 -26.02
CA GLY A 77 -6.09 2.35 -25.97
C GLY A 77 -6.04 3.14 -24.65
N PRO A 78 -7.13 3.83 -24.25
CA PRO A 78 -7.20 4.54 -22.98
C PRO A 78 -6.97 3.63 -21.76
N VAL A 79 -7.52 2.41 -21.74
CA VAL A 79 -7.36 1.45 -20.63
C VAL A 79 -5.90 1.03 -20.48
N VAL A 80 -5.23 0.64 -21.57
CA VAL A 80 -3.83 0.21 -21.54
C VAL A 80 -2.90 1.34 -21.09
N ILE A 81 -3.15 2.58 -21.55
CA ILE A 81 -2.38 3.75 -21.11
C ILE A 81 -2.61 4.00 -19.61
N PHE A 82 -3.88 3.99 -19.17
CA PHE A 82 -4.22 4.18 -17.76
C PHE A 82 -3.55 3.14 -16.87
N GLU A 83 -3.66 1.86 -17.22
CA GLU A 83 -3.06 0.75 -16.46
C GLU A 83 -1.54 0.89 -16.39
N THR A 84 -0.88 1.23 -17.50
CA THR A 84 0.57 1.40 -17.54
C THR A 84 1.03 2.56 -16.65
N VAL A 85 0.37 3.72 -16.77
CA VAL A 85 0.71 4.91 -15.99
C VAL A 85 0.45 4.66 -14.50
N TYR A 86 -0.68 4.06 -14.16
CA TYR A 86 -1.01 3.70 -12.79
C TYR A 86 0.04 2.75 -12.20
N ASN A 87 0.35 1.63 -12.87
CA ASN A 87 1.31 0.66 -12.36
C ASN A 87 2.71 1.27 -12.18
N ALA A 88 3.15 2.12 -13.12
CA ALA A 88 4.43 2.82 -12.99
C ALA A 88 4.46 3.78 -11.78
N LEU A 89 3.42 4.60 -11.61
CA LEU A 89 3.31 5.51 -10.47
C LEU A 89 3.18 4.75 -9.14
N PHE A 90 2.41 3.67 -9.13
CA PHE A 90 2.17 2.86 -7.95
C PHE A 90 3.41 2.07 -7.54
N LEU A 91 4.26 1.66 -8.50
CA LEU A 91 5.58 1.08 -8.23
C LEU A 91 6.49 2.10 -7.52
N VAL A 92 6.59 3.33 -8.04
CA VAL A 92 7.38 4.41 -7.42
C VAL A 92 6.85 4.73 -6.01
N PHE A 93 5.53 4.81 -5.86
CA PHE A 93 4.87 5.02 -4.58
C PHE A 93 5.15 3.88 -3.58
N SER A 94 5.18 2.64 -4.04
CA SER A 94 5.52 1.46 -3.23
C SER A 94 6.96 1.53 -2.72
N ILE A 95 7.91 1.89 -3.58
CA ILE A 95 9.32 2.11 -3.21
C ILE A 95 9.43 3.19 -2.13
N TYR A 96 8.76 4.34 -2.34
CA TYR A 96 8.76 5.42 -1.36
C TYR A 96 8.16 4.98 -0.01
N THR A 97 7.08 4.19 -0.05
CA THR A 97 6.43 3.65 1.15
C THR A 97 7.37 2.71 1.93
N ILE A 98 8.14 1.87 1.25
CA ILE A 98 9.18 1.02 1.85
C ILE A 98 10.29 1.87 2.48
N ILE A 99 10.75 2.92 1.79
CA ILE A 99 11.75 3.85 2.35
C ILE A 99 11.21 4.52 3.62
N ALA A 100 9.96 4.98 3.60
CA ALA A 100 9.32 5.61 4.75
C ALA A 100 9.15 4.65 5.94
N LEU A 101 8.87 3.37 5.66
CA LEU A 101 8.78 2.29 6.65
C LEU A 101 10.10 2.10 7.40
N TYR A 102 11.19 1.88 6.67
CA TYR A 102 12.50 1.64 7.28
C TYR A 102 13.12 2.89 7.90
N SER A 103 12.80 4.06 7.34
CA SER A 103 13.16 5.36 7.92
C SER A 103 12.30 5.74 9.13
N LYS A 104 11.33 4.90 9.52
CA LYS A 104 10.39 5.12 10.62
C LYS A 104 9.72 6.50 10.59
N LYS A 105 9.36 6.97 9.39
CA LYS A 105 8.75 8.29 9.22
C LYS A 105 7.29 8.28 9.68
N SER A 106 6.86 9.37 10.32
CA SER A 106 5.47 9.57 10.77
C SER A 106 4.43 9.58 9.66
N ILE A 107 4.85 9.79 8.41
CA ILE A 107 3.97 9.72 7.25
C ILE A 107 3.60 8.28 6.86
N PHE A 108 4.40 7.28 7.25
CA PHE A 108 4.23 5.89 6.82
C PHE A 108 2.82 5.32 7.07
N PRO A 109 2.20 5.46 8.26
CA PRO A 109 0.84 4.96 8.50
C PRO A 109 -0.18 5.57 7.53
N ARG A 110 -0.03 6.84 7.18
CA ARG A 110 -0.90 7.53 6.21
C ARG A 110 -0.68 7.00 4.79
N LEU A 111 0.58 6.74 4.41
CA LEU A 111 0.91 6.12 3.12
C LEU A 111 0.29 4.73 3.00
N MET A 112 0.30 3.92 4.06
CA MET A 112 -0.32 2.58 4.04
C MET A 112 -1.84 2.64 3.86
N ILE A 113 -2.52 3.56 4.56
CA ILE A 113 -3.96 3.76 4.36
C ILE A 113 -4.26 4.17 2.91
N MET A 114 -3.47 5.10 2.38
CA MET A 114 -3.57 5.51 0.97
C MET A 114 -3.31 4.35 0.03
N PHE A 115 -2.27 3.54 0.28
CA PHE A 115 -1.90 2.37 -0.51
C PHE A 115 -3.07 1.39 -0.66
N TYR A 116 -3.67 0.97 0.45
CA TYR A 116 -4.81 0.04 0.41
C TYR A 116 -6.03 0.66 -0.25
N SER A 117 -6.32 1.94 0.05
CA SER A 117 -7.49 2.63 -0.49
C SER A 117 -7.40 2.82 -2.00
N VAL A 118 -6.23 3.25 -2.50
CA VAL A 118 -5.98 3.45 -3.93
C VAL A 118 -6.01 2.11 -4.66
N SER A 119 -5.35 1.07 -4.12
CA SER A 119 -5.38 -0.27 -4.72
C SER A 119 -6.79 -0.83 -4.84
N LEU A 120 -7.63 -0.65 -3.81
CA LEU A 120 -9.04 -1.05 -3.87
C LEU A 120 -9.83 -0.20 -4.89
N ALA A 121 -9.65 1.12 -4.91
CA ALA A 121 -10.36 1.98 -5.85
C ALA A 121 -10.01 1.64 -7.30
N VAL A 122 -8.73 1.40 -7.61
CA VAL A 122 -8.28 1.07 -8.96
C VAL A 122 -8.74 -0.32 -9.38
N SER A 123 -8.69 -1.33 -8.50
CA SER A 123 -9.24 -2.66 -8.84
C SER A 123 -10.75 -2.62 -9.17
N VAL A 124 -11.52 -1.74 -8.50
CA VAL A 124 -12.93 -1.51 -8.87
C VAL A 124 -13.05 -0.81 -10.22
N ILE A 125 -12.24 0.22 -10.48
CA ILE A 125 -12.23 0.92 -11.77
C ILE A 125 -11.89 -0.03 -12.92
N ASP A 126 -10.84 -0.84 -12.77
CA ASP A 126 -10.41 -1.81 -13.78
C ASP A 126 -11.52 -2.83 -14.08
N TYR A 127 -12.21 -3.33 -13.04
CA TYR A 127 -13.35 -4.21 -13.22
C TYR A 127 -14.51 -3.54 -13.98
N LEU A 128 -14.83 -2.29 -13.65
CA LEU A 128 -15.87 -1.53 -14.34
C LEU A 128 -15.51 -1.24 -15.81
N LEU A 129 -14.24 -0.97 -16.10
CA LEU A 129 -13.74 -0.77 -17.47
C LEU A 129 -13.78 -2.09 -18.26
N LEU A 130 -13.41 -3.21 -17.63
CA LEU A 130 -13.48 -4.54 -18.23
C LEU A 130 -14.92 -4.89 -18.65
N LEU A 131 -15.91 -4.61 -17.81
CA LEU A 131 -17.33 -4.86 -18.12
C LEU A 131 -17.85 -4.07 -19.33
N GLN A 132 -17.18 -2.98 -19.71
CA GLN A 132 -17.53 -2.18 -20.89
C GLN A 132 -16.96 -2.75 -22.19
N ILE A 133 -16.03 -3.70 -22.14
CA ILE A 133 -15.42 -4.33 -23.31
C ILE A 133 -16.03 -5.75 -23.46
N PRO A 134 -16.89 -6.00 -24.46
CA PRO A 134 -17.63 -7.26 -24.58
C PRO A 134 -16.73 -8.50 -24.57
N MET A 135 -15.64 -8.49 -25.36
CA MET A 135 -14.68 -9.59 -25.42
C MET A 135 -13.98 -9.84 -24.06
N ALA A 136 -13.61 -8.76 -23.35
CA ALA A 136 -12.94 -8.92 -22.05
C ALA A 136 -13.90 -9.44 -20.97
N ARG A 137 -15.17 -9.02 -21.03
CA ARG A 137 -16.23 -9.51 -20.16
C ARG A 137 -16.57 -10.98 -20.39
N GLU A 138 -16.59 -11.44 -21.65
CA GLU A 138 -16.85 -12.85 -21.98
C GLU A 138 -15.75 -13.78 -21.48
N LEU A 139 -14.51 -13.28 -21.39
CA LEU A 139 -13.36 -13.99 -20.83
C LEU A 139 -13.26 -13.88 -19.29
N GLU A 140 -14.18 -13.17 -18.64
CA GLU A 140 -14.15 -12.95 -17.20
C GLU A 140 -14.73 -14.13 -16.42
N ASP A 141 -13.87 -14.96 -15.83
CA ASP A 141 -14.28 -16.12 -15.04
C ASP A 141 -14.61 -15.80 -13.55
N GLY A 142 -14.94 -14.55 -13.22
CA GLY A 142 -15.22 -14.11 -11.84
C GLY A 142 -13.97 -13.86 -10.97
N ASN A 143 -12.78 -13.97 -11.54
CA ASN A 143 -11.51 -13.73 -10.83
C ASN A 143 -11.42 -12.29 -10.30
N SER A 144 -11.84 -11.30 -11.11
CA SER A 144 -11.81 -9.88 -10.76
C SER A 144 -12.69 -9.58 -9.53
N LEU A 145 -13.91 -10.12 -9.49
CA LEU A 145 -14.80 -9.94 -8.34
C LEU A 145 -14.21 -10.56 -7.07
N ARG A 146 -13.58 -11.74 -7.19
CA ARG A 146 -12.90 -12.40 -6.07
C ARG A 146 -11.73 -11.55 -5.55
N ASP A 147 -10.96 -10.94 -6.44
CA ASP A 147 -9.81 -10.12 -6.06
C ASP A 147 -10.21 -8.78 -5.44
N ILE A 148 -11.31 -8.18 -5.91
CA ILE A 148 -11.95 -7.04 -5.22
C ILE A 148 -12.38 -7.47 -3.80
N GLY A 149 -13.05 -8.61 -3.65
CA GLY A 149 -13.47 -9.13 -2.34
C GLY A 149 -12.30 -9.32 -1.37
N LYS A 150 -11.17 -9.87 -1.85
CA LYS A 150 -9.93 -9.97 -1.06
C LYS A 150 -9.37 -8.60 -0.70
N SER A 151 -9.41 -7.63 -1.62
CA SER A 151 -8.91 -6.27 -1.40
C SER A 151 -9.74 -5.52 -0.37
N VAL A 152 -11.07 -5.68 -0.38
CA VAL A 152 -11.98 -5.14 0.65
C VAL A 152 -11.65 -5.71 2.02
N LEU A 153 -11.49 -7.04 2.12
CA LEU A 153 -11.12 -7.69 3.38
C LEU A 153 -9.76 -7.21 3.89
N THR A 154 -8.80 -7.06 2.98
CA THR A 154 -7.47 -6.52 3.28
C THR A 154 -7.56 -5.10 3.84
N CYS A 155 -8.36 -4.22 3.22
CA CYS A 155 -8.60 -2.87 3.71
C CYS A 155 -9.25 -2.88 5.10
N ALA A 156 -10.28 -3.71 5.31
CA ALA A 156 -11.00 -3.81 6.57
C ALA A 156 -10.12 -4.27 7.74
N ILE A 157 -9.07 -5.05 7.48
CA ILE A 157 -8.10 -5.50 8.48
C ILE A 157 -7.03 -4.43 8.72
N TRP A 158 -6.39 -3.97 7.65
CA TRP A 158 -5.16 -3.17 7.77
C TRP A 158 -5.43 -1.69 8.05
N ILE A 159 -6.47 -1.09 7.47
CA ILE A 159 -6.75 0.34 7.69
C ILE A 159 -7.01 0.63 9.19
N PRO A 160 -7.89 -0.11 9.90
CA PRO A 160 -8.07 0.09 11.33
C PRO A 160 -6.80 -0.18 12.15
N TYR A 161 -5.98 -1.15 11.73
CA TYR A 161 -4.69 -1.42 12.36
C TYR A 161 -3.77 -0.19 12.30
N PHE A 162 -3.63 0.46 11.13
CA PHE A 162 -2.78 1.65 11.00
C PHE A 162 -3.33 2.88 11.73
N ILE A 163 -4.65 2.95 11.97
CA ILE A 163 -5.28 4.05 12.70
C ILE A 163 -5.16 3.87 14.22
N LYS A 164 -5.41 2.65 14.74
CA LYS A 164 -5.60 2.40 16.17
C LYS A 164 -4.44 1.69 16.88
N SER A 165 -3.50 1.09 16.15
CA SER A 165 -2.45 0.28 16.76
C SER A 165 -1.47 1.13 17.58
N GLU A 166 -1.35 0.80 18.88
CA GLU A 166 -0.34 1.38 19.77
C GLU A 166 1.08 1.17 19.23
N ARG A 167 1.35 0.03 18.59
CA ARG A 167 2.66 -0.25 17.98
C ARG A 167 2.96 0.70 16.85
N VAL A 168 2.00 0.96 15.97
CA VAL A 168 2.17 1.86 14.83
C VAL A 168 2.41 3.29 15.35
N HIS A 169 1.58 3.75 16.28
CA HIS A 169 1.75 5.05 16.91
C HIS A 169 3.13 5.20 17.58
N ASN A 170 3.52 4.20 18.40
CA ASN A 170 4.80 4.19 19.09
C ASN A 170 6.02 4.10 18.15
N THR A 171 5.87 3.56 16.94
CA THR A 171 6.99 3.34 16.02
C THR A 171 7.20 4.49 15.07
N PHE A 172 6.13 5.15 14.62
CA PHE A 172 6.18 6.15 13.55
C PHE A 172 5.79 7.56 14.01
N VAL A 173 4.92 7.70 15.02
CA VAL A 173 4.29 8.99 15.35
C VAL A 173 4.91 9.68 16.58
N ARG A 174 5.68 8.94 17.39
CA ARG A 174 6.40 9.49 18.55
C ARG A 174 7.23 10.72 18.22
#